data_AF-A0A1W2B4H6-F1
#
_entry.id   AF-A0A1W2B4H6-F1
#
_cell.length_a   1.000
_cell.length_b   1.000
_cell.length_c   1.000
_cell.angle_alpha   90.00
_cell.angle_beta   90.00
_cell.angle_gamma   90.00
#
_symmetry.space_group_name_H-M   'P 1'
#
loop_
_entity.id
_entity.type
_entity.pdbx_description
1 polymer ?
#
loop_
_entity_poly.entity_id
_entity_poly.type
_entity_poly.pdbx_seq_one_letter_code
_entity_poly.pdbx_strand_id
1 'polypeptide(L)'
;MPKKSRYSSAEKLAIIHEFEQGESSQRSVADKYNVDSITIKRWIHRLKHHGIEGLEDRSQNQSYSVELKLSAVHEFLSGESSQKEIIEK
;
A
#
# COMPACT_ATOMS: atom_id res chain seq x y z
N MET A 1 19.11 -5.73 3.44
CA MET A 1 19.12 -5.55 1.97
C MET A 1 17.69 -5.34 1.48
N PRO A 2 17.43 -4.40 0.56
CA PRO A 2 16.09 -4.22 0.01
C PRO A 2 15.65 -5.52 -0.67
N LYS A 3 14.52 -6.07 -0.23
CA LYS A 3 13.96 -7.30 -0.81
C LYS A 3 13.36 -6.90 -2.16
N LYS A 4 14.04 -7.24 -3.26
CA LYS A 4 13.46 -7.10 -4.61
C LYS A 4 12.19 -7.94 -4.67
N SER A 5 11.07 -7.30 -5.00
CA SER A 5 9.85 -8.00 -5.30
C SER A 5 10.07 -8.85 -6.55
N ARG A 6 9.37 -9.98 -6.60
CA ARG A 6 9.35 -10.83 -7.80
C ARG A 6 8.56 -10.20 -8.95
N TYR A 7 7.81 -9.12 -8.68
CA TYR A 7 6.92 -8.46 -9.65
C TYR A 7 7.30 -6.99 -9.80
N SER A 8 7.42 -6.57 -11.06
CA SER A 8 7.53 -5.16 -11.44
C SER A 8 6.25 -4.38 -11.12
N SER A 9 6.32 -3.04 -11.13
CA SER A 9 5.15 -2.18 -10.94
C SER A 9 4.06 -2.43 -11.99
N ALA A 10 4.46 -2.67 -13.25
CA ALA A 10 3.53 -2.99 -14.35
C ALA A 10 2.84 -4.35 -14.14
N GLU A 11 3.57 -5.38 -13.71
CA GLU A 11 2.98 -6.69 -13.41
C GLU A 11 2.01 -6.60 -12.23
N LYS A 12 2.38 -5.87 -11.17
CA LYS A 12 1.49 -5.62 -10.03
C LYS A 12 0.20 -4.92 -10.47
N LEU A 13 0.27 -3.94 -11.38
CA LEU A 13 -0.91 -3.29 -11.94
C LEU A 13 -1.82 -4.26 -12.70
N ALA A 14 -1.25 -5.12 -13.55
CA ALA A 14 -2.04 -6.11 -14.28
C ALA A 14 -2.78 -7.06 -13.32
N ILE A 15 -2.09 -7.53 -12.27
CA ILE A 15 -2.67 -8.40 -11.25
C ILE A 15 -3.81 -7.68 -10.49
N ILE A 16 -3.59 -6.41 -10.11
CA ILE A 16 -4.62 -5.60 -9.44
C ILE A 16 -5.85 -5.43 -10.34
N HIS A 17 -5.64 -5.10 -11.60
CA HIS A 17 -6.74 -4.90 -12.55
C HIS A 17 -7.55 -6.20 -12.73
N GLU A 18 -6.88 -7.35 -12.88
CA GLU A 18 -7.57 -8.66 -12.93
C GLU A 18 -8.30 -8.99 -11.62
N PHE A 19 -7.72 -8.60 -10.48
CA PHE A 19 -8.33 -8.78 -9.16
C PHE A 19 -9.58 -7.91 -8.96
N GLU A 20 -9.61 -6.70 -9.51
CA GLU A 20 -10.74 -5.76 -9.41
C GLU A 20 -11.84 -6.02 -10.46
N GLN A 21 -11.47 -6.46 -11.67
CA GLN A 21 -12.39 -6.81 -12.75
C GLN A 21 -13.34 -7.97 -12.37
N GLY A 22 -12.97 -8.78 -11.37
CA GLY A 22 -13.86 -9.79 -10.80
C GLY A 22 -14.20 -10.95 -11.73
N GLU A 23 -13.50 -11.08 -12.87
CA GLU A 23 -13.69 -12.20 -13.81
C GLU A 23 -13.37 -13.57 -13.18
N SER A 24 -12.64 -13.58 -12.07
CA SER A 24 -12.41 -14.78 -11.26
C SER A 24 -12.47 -14.44 -9.77
N SER A 25 -12.71 -15.45 -8.93
CA SER A 25 -12.70 -15.26 -7.49
C SER A 25 -11.36 -14.69 -7.03
N GLN A 26 -11.36 -13.77 -6.05
CA GLN A 26 -10.13 -13.18 -5.48
C GLN A 26 -9.06 -14.22 -5.11
N ARG A 27 -9.52 -15.39 -4.66
CA ARG A 27 -8.67 -16.54 -4.36
C ARG A 27 -8.03 -17.15 -5.61
N SER A 28 -8.79 -17.28 -6.69
CA SER A 28 -8.29 -17.80 -7.97
C SER A 28 -7.21 -16.90 -8.59
N VAL A 29 -7.37 -15.57 -8.52
CA VAL A 29 -6.33 -14.63 -8.96
C VAL A 29 -5.07 -14.75 -8.10
N ALA A 30 -5.26 -14.79 -6.78
CA ALA A 30 -4.17 -14.99 -5.82
C ALA A 30 -3.40 -16.29 -6.11
N ASP A 31 -4.11 -17.40 -6.33
CA ASP A 31 -3.52 -18.70 -6.63
C ASP A 31 -2.84 -18.71 -8.00
N LYS A 32 -3.45 -18.11 -9.03
CA LYS A 32 -2.91 -18.00 -10.40
C LYS A 32 -1.54 -17.32 -10.42
N TYR A 33 -1.40 -16.23 -9.68
CA TYR A 33 -0.15 -15.48 -9.61
C TYR A 33 0.76 -15.93 -8.46
N ASN A 34 0.32 -16.89 -7.64
CA ASN A 34 0.99 -17.31 -6.41
C ASN A 34 1.31 -16.12 -5.48
N VAL A 35 0.36 -15.19 -5.37
CA VAL A 35 0.44 -13.99 -4.52
C VAL A 35 -0.70 -14.03 -3.52
N ASP A 36 -0.39 -13.82 -2.24
CA ASP A 36 -1.41 -13.79 -1.21
C ASP A 36 -2.42 -12.64 -1.43
N SER A 37 -3.71 -12.91 -1.22
CA SER A 37 -4.78 -11.91 -1.37
C SER A 37 -4.57 -10.64 -0.52
N ILE A 38 -3.95 -10.77 0.65
CA ILE A 38 -3.61 -9.64 1.53
C ILE A 38 -2.51 -8.78 0.89
N THR A 39 -1.58 -9.42 0.17
CA THR A 39 -0.53 -8.69 -0.57
C THR A 39 -1.13 -7.88 -1.72
N ILE A 40 -2.08 -8.45 -2.46
CA ILE A 40 -2.78 -7.74 -3.54
C ILE A 40 -3.57 -6.55 -2.97
N LYS A 41 -4.32 -6.74 -1.87
CA LYS A 41 -5.02 -5.64 -1.18
C LYS A 41 -4.08 -4.54 -0.73
N ARG A 42 -2.89 -4.89 -0.23
CA ARG A 42 -1.86 -3.91 0.15
C ARG A 42 -1.34 -3.14 -1.06
N TRP A 43 -1.19 -3.79 -2.21
CA TRP A 43 -0.84 -3.10 -3.46
C TRP A 43 -1.93 -2.14 -3.91
N ILE A 44 -3.21 -2.53 -3.85
CA ILE A 44 -4.36 -1.65 -4.16
C ILE A 44 -4.34 -0.41 -3.26
N HIS A 45 -4.16 -0.60 -1.96
CA HIS A 45 -4.08 0.52 -1.01
C HIS A 45 -2.90 1.46 -1.35
N ARG A 46 -1.71 0.91 -1.62
CA ARG A 46 -0.56 1.73 -2.03
C ARG A 46 -0.78 2.46 -3.34
N LEU A 47 -1.43 1.83 -4.31
CA LEU A 47 -1.79 2.45 -5.58
C LEU A 47 -2.75 3.62 -5.37
N LYS A 48 -3.72 3.48 -4.46
CA LYS A 48 -4.69 4.54 -4.13
C LYS A 48 -4.03 5.77 -3.47
N HIS A 49 -3.05 5.55 -2.58
CA HIS A 49 -2.42 6.63 -1.81
C HIS A 49 -1.16 7.23 -2.48
N HIS A 50 -0.44 6.44 -3.28
CA HIS A 50 0.85 6.84 -3.86
C HIS A 50 0.92 6.69 -5.38
N GLY A 51 -0.17 6.31 -6.05
CA GLY A 51 -0.16 6.04 -7.48
C GLY A 51 0.74 4.86 -7.86
N ILE A 52 1.20 4.85 -9.11
CA ILE A 52 2.02 3.75 -9.67
C ILE A 52 3.35 3.62 -8.93
N GLU A 53 3.92 4.74 -8.47
CA GLU A 53 5.14 4.77 -7.64
C GLU A 53 4.98 3.98 -6.33
N GLY A 54 3.76 3.85 -5.81
CA GLY A 54 3.44 3.02 -4.64
C GLY A 54 3.67 1.52 -4.86
N LEU A 55 3.67 1.07 -6.11
CA LEU A 55 3.88 -0.33 -6.50
C LEU A 55 5.34 -0.63 -6.84
N GLU A 56 6.18 0.39 -7.00
CA GLU A 56 7.60 0.20 -7.26
C GLU A 56 8.34 -0.36 -6.03
N ASP A 57 9.40 -1.10 -6.32
CA ASP A 57 10.27 -1.60 -5.27
C ASP A 57 11.11 -0.46 -4.72
N ARG A 58 10.70 0.04 -3.56
CA ARG A 58 11.46 1.08 -2.86
C ARG A 58 12.80 0.50 -2.40
N SER A 59 13.88 1.08 -2.93
CA SER A 59 15.25 0.78 -2.50
C SER A 59 15.58 1.42 -1.15
N GLN A 60 14.81 2.44 -0.72
CA GLN A 60 15.02 3.21 0.49
C GLN A 60 13.73 3.31 1.33
N ASN A 61 13.90 3.38 2.66
CA ASN A 61 12.80 3.65 3.58
C ASN A 61 12.33 5.11 3.41
N GLN A 62 11.02 5.36 3.41
CA GLN A 62 10.52 6.73 3.51
C GLN A 62 10.73 7.25 4.93
N SER A 63 11.47 8.35 5.05
CA SER A 63 11.56 9.11 6.29
C SER A 63 10.43 10.14 6.32
N TYR A 64 9.55 10.05 7.31
CA TYR A 64 8.63 11.15 7.61
C TYR A 64 9.41 12.37 8.10
N SER A 65 9.03 13.56 7.65
CA SER A 65 9.63 14.81 8.13
C SER A 65 9.40 14.97 9.64
N VAL A 66 10.32 15.65 10.31
CA VAL A 66 10.22 15.91 11.76
C VAL A 66 8.93 16.68 12.08
N GLU A 67 8.59 17.65 11.23
CA GLU A 67 7.36 18.45 11.35
C GLU A 67 6.10 17.58 11.30
N LEU A 68 6.01 16.63 10.36
CA LEU A 68 4.86 15.72 10.25
C LEU A 68 4.75 14.83 11.49
N LYS A 69 5.87 14.29 11.97
CA LYS A 69 5.88 13.46 13.20
C LYS A 69 5.42 14.26 14.42
N LEU A 70 5.89 15.50 14.56
CA LEU A 70 5.49 16.38 15.66
C LEU A 70 4.01 16.73 15.58
N SER A 71 3.50 17.07 14.39
CA SER A 71 2.08 17.35 14.17
C SER A 71 1.19 16.18 14.60
N ALA A 72 1.53 14.95 14.20
CA ALA A 72 0.77 13.76 14.58
C ALA A 72 0.76 13.52 16.11
N VAL A 73 1.88 13.77 16.80
CA VAL A 73 1.95 13.66 18.26
C VAL A 73 1.11 14.74 18.94
N HIS A 74 1.17 15.98 18.45
CA HIS A 74 0.38 17.08 19.00
C HIS A 74 -1.13 16.86 18.81
N GLU A 75 -1.58 16.40 17.64
CA GLU A 75 -2.99 16.06 17.39
C GLU A 75 -3.48 14.89 18.24
N PHE A 76 -2.63 13.88 18.48
CA PHE A 76 -2.99 12.77 19.36
C PHE A 76 -3.12 13.23 20.82
N LEU A 77 -2.22 14.10 21.28
CA LEU A 77 -2.23 14.63 22.64
C LEU A 77 -3.34 15.67 22.88
N SER A 78 -3.76 16.42 21.85
CA SER A 78 -4.87 17.36 21.97
C SER A 78 -6.22 16.67 22.13
N GLY A 79 -6.32 15.40 21.71
CA GLY A 79 -7.55 14.61 21.79
C GLY A 79 -8.64 15.07 20.82
N GLU A 80 -8.33 16.01 19.93
CA GLU A 80 -9.27 16.58 18.96
C GLU A 80 -9.46 15.69 17.72
N SER A 81 -8.63 14.65 17.55
CA SER A 81 -8.70 13.73 16.42
C SER A 81 -8.50 12.29 16.88
N SER A 82 -9.25 11.37 16.30
CA SER A 82 -9.06 9.95 16.54
C SER A 82 -7.76 9.46 15.92
N GLN A 83 -7.12 8.45 16.51
CA GLN A 83 -5.93 7.83 15.95
C GLN A 83 -6.12 7.40 14.49
N LYS A 84 -7.33 7.00 14.10
CA LYS A 84 -7.66 6.66 12.71
C LYS A 84 -7.56 7.86 11.77
N GLU A 85 -8.07 9.01 12.19
CA GLU A 85 -8.04 10.25 11.40
C GLU A 85 -6.61 10.77 11.24
N ILE A 86 -5.78 10.61 12.28
CA ILE A 86 -4.36 11.00 12.24
C ILE A 86 -3.56 10.11 11.29
N ILE A 87 -3.91 8.82 11.17
CA ILE A 87 -3.24 7.87 10.27
C ILE A 87 -3.67 8.05 8.81
N GLU A 88 -4.86 8.58 8.59
CA GLU A 88 -5.44 8.74 7.25
C GLU A 88 -5.07 10.08 6.59
N LYS A 89 -4.51 11.02 7.37
CA LYS A 89 -3.85 12.25 6.91
C LYS A 89 -2.48 11.97 6.30
#